data_AF-A0A519MIC7-F1
#
_entry.id   AF-A0A519MIC7-F1
#
_cell.length_a   1.000
_cell.length_b   1.000
_cell.length_c   1.000
_cell.angle_alpha   90.00
_cell.angle_beta   90.00
_cell.angle_gamma   90.00
#
_symmetry.space_group_name_H-M   'P 1'
#
loop_
_entity.id
_entity.type
_entity.pdbx_description
1 polymer ?
#
loop_
_entity_poly.entity_id
_entity_poly.type
_entity_poly.pdbx_seq_one_letter_code
_entity_poly.pdbx_strand_id
1 'polypeptide(L)'
;MAEARVAVVAGATGLVGQAVLAALLTADTSPSGNAAAPAPGAVHVLHAQGRRAPALSHPRLHLHAVDFAALPALPPVDDVYITLGTTMAVAGSQSAFRAVDYDAVLATARAARAAGATRCGVVTAMGADPHSRIFYNRVKGEVERDLQRLGFETLVIARPSLLIGERHALQQAPRRAESLSLTLFRWLDPIVPANYRARPGADVARALVHAVQSLPAGLHVLSGRALQPMG
;
A
#
# COMPACT_ATOMS: atom_id res chain seq x y z
N MET A 1 16.36 -4.69 25.68
CA MET A 1 16.49 -4.44 24.23
C MET A 1 15.07 -4.47 23.68
N ALA A 2 14.65 -3.49 22.88
CA ALA A 2 13.33 -3.58 22.25
C ALA A 2 13.29 -4.82 21.35
N GLU A 3 12.25 -5.62 21.46
CA GLU A 3 12.05 -6.80 20.62
C GLU A 3 11.85 -6.37 19.17
N ALA A 4 12.42 -7.13 18.22
CA ALA A 4 12.33 -6.78 16.81
C ALA A 4 10.89 -6.96 16.34
N ARG A 5 10.27 -5.87 15.85
CA ARG A 5 8.87 -5.88 15.41
C ARG A 5 8.66 -6.83 14.22
N VAL A 6 7.47 -7.39 14.09
CA VAL A 6 7.08 -8.27 12.98
C VAL A 6 6.07 -7.56 12.07
N ALA A 7 6.32 -7.53 10.77
CA ALA A 7 5.43 -6.88 9.81
C ALA A 7 4.67 -7.88 8.95
N VAL A 8 3.43 -7.54 8.57
CA VAL A 8 2.68 -8.23 7.51
C VAL A 8 2.40 -7.29 6.33
N VAL A 9 2.59 -7.78 5.11
CA VAL A 9 2.38 -7.01 3.88
C VAL A 9 1.39 -7.73 2.97
N ALA A 10 0.31 -7.04 2.57
CA ALA A 10 -0.60 -7.49 1.52
C ALA A 10 -0.47 -6.61 0.28
N GLY A 11 -0.49 -7.22 -0.91
CA GLY A 11 -0.27 -6.51 -2.18
C GLY A 11 1.20 -6.40 -2.60
N ALA A 12 2.09 -7.20 -2.00
CA ALA A 12 3.54 -7.17 -2.22
C ALA A 12 3.99 -7.43 -3.68
N THR A 13 3.11 -7.94 -4.55
CA THR A 13 3.40 -8.12 -5.98
C THR A 13 3.12 -6.87 -6.83
N GLY A 14 2.38 -5.89 -6.29
CA GLY A 14 2.09 -4.62 -6.95
C GLY A 14 3.23 -3.61 -6.81
N LEU A 15 3.20 -2.55 -7.62
CA LEU A 15 4.28 -1.54 -7.70
C LEU A 15 4.69 -0.98 -6.32
N VAL A 16 3.72 -0.52 -5.52
CA VAL A 16 3.99 0.04 -4.19
C VAL A 16 4.35 -1.07 -3.20
N GLY A 17 3.68 -2.22 -3.27
CA GLY A 17 3.94 -3.35 -2.37
C GLY A 17 5.33 -3.94 -2.51
N GLN A 18 5.86 -4.04 -3.73
CA GLN A 18 7.24 -4.47 -3.96
C GLN A 18 8.23 -3.50 -3.31
N ALA A 19 7.99 -2.20 -3.42
CA ALA A 19 8.84 -1.19 -2.80
C ALA A 19 8.70 -1.12 -1.28
N VAL A 20 7.51 -1.39 -0.72
CA VAL A 20 7.31 -1.55 0.73
C VAL A 20 8.10 -2.75 1.23
N LEU A 21 8.01 -3.88 0.53
CA LEU A 21 8.75 -5.09 0.88
C LEU A 21 10.26 -4.85 0.83
N ALA A 22 10.76 -4.18 -0.21
CA ALA A 22 12.17 -3.79 -0.30
C ALA A 22 12.58 -2.90 0.88
N ALA A 23 11.82 -1.83 1.16
CA ALA A 23 12.13 -0.89 2.25
C ALA A 23 12.18 -1.57 3.63
N LEU A 24 11.27 -2.51 3.90
CA LEU A 24 11.26 -3.28 5.16
C LEU A 24 12.45 -4.24 5.26
N LEU A 25 12.90 -4.82 4.15
CA LEU A 25 13.99 -5.79 4.16
C LEU A 25 15.39 -5.17 4.12
N THR A 26 15.53 -3.93 3.60
CA THR A 26 16.82 -3.22 3.47
C THR A 26 17.10 -2.21 4.60
N ALA A 27 16.22 -2.08 5.59
CA ALA A 27 16.38 -1.08 6.64
C ALA A 27 17.63 -1.28 7.53
N ASP A 28 18.29 -2.45 7.47
CA ASP A 28 19.55 -2.71 8.18
C ASP A 28 20.82 -2.25 7.44
N THR A 29 20.73 -1.89 6.16
CA THR A 29 21.91 -1.74 5.29
C THR A 29 22.35 -0.29 5.03
N SER A 30 21.74 0.70 5.68
CA SER A 30 22.05 2.11 5.43
C SER A 30 23.10 2.63 6.44
N PRO A 31 24.36 2.91 6.05
CA PRO A 31 25.41 3.40 6.95
C PRO A 31 25.31 4.90 7.26
N SER A 32 24.23 5.58 6.83
CA SER A 32 24.18 7.04 6.80
C SER A 32 23.14 7.60 7.76
N GLY A 33 23.61 8.03 8.93
CA GLY A 33 23.35 9.33 9.59
C GLY A 33 21.93 9.79 9.95
N ASN A 34 20.89 9.38 9.24
CA ASN A 34 19.50 9.60 9.62
C ASN A 34 18.98 8.33 10.25
N ALA A 35 18.46 8.41 11.47
CA ALA A 35 17.91 7.28 12.23
C ALA A 35 16.75 6.63 11.46
N ALA A 36 17.07 5.75 10.52
CA ALA A 36 16.12 4.84 9.90
C ALA A 36 15.59 3.94 11.00
N ALA A 37 14.27 3.82 11.09
CA ALA A 37 13.66 2.91 12.04
C ALA A 37 14.19 1.48 11.80
N PRO A 38 14.41 0.70 12.88
CA PRO A 38 15.01 -0.61 12.78
C PRO A 38 14.18 -1.52 11.87
N ALA A 39 14.85 -2.33 11.06
CA ALA A 39 14.19 -3.31 10.23
C ALA A 39 13.41 -4.32 11.11
N PRO A 40 12.23 -4.79 10.66
CA PRO A 40 11.49 -5.82 11.37
C PRO A 40 12.29 -7.13 11.46
N GLY A 41 12.06 -7.90 12.53
CA GLY A 41 12.67 -9.22 12.74
C GLY A 41 12.16 -10.27 11.74
N ALA A 42 10.89 -10.14 11.32
CA ALA A 42 10.26 -10.97 10.30
C ALA A 42 9.25 -10.17 9.47
N VAL A 43 9.10 -10.54 8.19
CA VAL A 43 8.13 -9.97 7.26
C VAL A 43 7.28 -11.09 6.67
N HIS A 44 5.99 -11.08 6.97
CA HIS A 44 5.00 -12.00 6.44
C HIS A 44 4.33 -11.38 5.21
N VAL A 45 4.35 -12.05 4.07
CA VAL A 45 3.64 -11.57 2.87
C VAL A 45 2.41 -12.42 2.62
N LEU A 46 1.26 -11.76 2.57
CA LEU A 46 0.00 -12.36 2.15
C LEU A 46 -0.15 -12.18 0.63
N HIS A 47 -0.26 -13.28 -0.10
CA HIS A 47 -0.57 -13.27 -1.52
C HIS A 47 -1.76 -14.17 -1.83
N ALA A 48 -2.56 -13.78 -2.81
CA ALA A 48 -3.75 -14.54 -3.16
C ALA A 48 -3.38 -15.96 -3.65
N GLN A 49 -4.12 -16.96 -3.18
CA GLN A 49 -3.99 -18.33 -3.65
C GLN A 49 -4.20 -18.40 -5.18
N GLY A 50 -3.34 -19.16 -5.86
CA GLY A 50 -3.37 -19.25 -7.34
C GLY A 50 -2.77 -18.03 -8.07
N ARG A 51 -2.32 -16.98 -7.36
CA ARG A 51 -1.48 -15.92 -7.93
C ARG A 51 -0.01 -16.22 -7.69
N ARG A 52 0.84 -15.70 -8.57
CA ARG A 52 2.30 -15.82 -8.47
C ARG A 52 2.78 -15.16 -7.18
N ALA A 53 3.58 -15.88 -6.40
CA ALA A 53 4.27 -15.33 -5.23
C ALA A 53 5.32 -14.29 -5.66
N PRO A 54 5.69 -13.33 -4.78
CA PRO A 54 6.80 -12.43 -5.04
C PRO A 54 8.08 -13.21 -5.36
N ALA A 55 8.82 -12.81 -6.39
CA ALA A 55 10.08 -13.42 -6.79
C ALA A 55 11.26 -12.92 -5.92
N LEU A 56 11.10 -12.94 -4.60
CA LEU A 56 12.09 -12.49 -3.63
C LEU A 56 12.32 -13.57 -2.59
N SER A 57 13.59 -13.83 -2.27
CA SER A 57 13.99 -14.73 -1.19
C SER A 57 14.82 -13.95 -0.18
N HIS A 58 14.46 -14.05 1.10
CA HIS A 58 15.17 -13.39 2.19
C HIS A 58 14.97 -14.19 3.49
N PRO A 59 15.97 -14.34 4.38
CA PRO A 59 15.85 -15.15 5.61
C PRO A 59 14.69 -14.73 6.53
N ARG A 60 14.35 -13.44 6.54
CA ARG A 60 13.23 -12.85 7.30
C ARG A 60 11.88 -12.90 6.59
N LEU A 61 11.82 -13.37 5.34
CA LEU A 61 10.63 -13.30 4.51
C LEU A 61 9.85 -14.61 4.56
N HIS A 62 8.61 -14.54 5.02
CA HIS A 62 7.69 -15.67 5.08
C HIS A 62 6.51 -15.43 4.14
N LEU A 63 6.28 -16.32 3.18
CA LEU A 63 5.21 -16.19 2.19
C LEU A 63 4.00 -17.02 2.59
N HIS A 64 2.81 -16.42 2.52
CA HIS A 64 1.53 -17.04 2.87
C HIS A 64 0.58 -16.92 1.68
N ALA A 65 0.26 -18.05 1.06
CA ALA A 65 -0.81 -18.14 0.06
C ALA A 65 -2.15 -18.17 0.79
N VAL A 66 -3.01 -17.19 0.55
CA VAL A 66 -4.28 -17.02 1.29
C VAL A 66 -5.47 -16.77 0.37
N ASP A 67 -6.65 -17.16 0.83
CA ASP A 67 -7.91 -16.63 0.32
C ASP A 67 -8.27 -15.38 1.13
N PHE A 68 -8.31 -14.21 0.48
CA PHE A 68 -8.66 -12.97 1.16
C PHE A 68 -10.14 -12.90 1.58
N ALA A 69 -11.01 -13.73 1.01
CA ALA A 69 -12.40 -13.87 1.48
C ALA A 69 -12.50 -14.70 2.77
N ALA A 70 -11.46 -15.50 3.08
CA ALA A 70 -11.42 -16.40 4.22
C ALA A 70 -9.99 -16.47 4.80
N LEU A 71 -9.47 -15.33 5.26
CA LEU A 71 -8.10 -15.26 5.80
C LEU A 71 -7.96 -16.18 7.03
N PRO A 72 -6.88 -16.99 7.09
CA PRO A 72 -6.57 -17.75 8.29
C PRO A 72 -6.11 -16.82 9.42
N ALA A 73 -6.01 -17.36 10.64
CA ALA A 73 -5.32 -16.68 11.72
C ALA A 73 -3.86 -16.39 11.31
N LEU A 74 -3.43 -15.15 11.50
CA LEU A 74 -2.07 -14.74 11.21
C LEU A 74 -1.17 -15.04 12.42
N PRO A 75 0.14 -15.28 12.20
CA PRO A 75 1.10 -15.29 13.30
C PRO A 75 1.13 -13.92 14.00
N PRO A 76 1.65 -13.83 15.23
CA PRO A 76 1.79 -12.56 15.94
C PRO A 76 2.52 -11.52 15.08
N VAL A 77 1.90 -10.37 14.90
CA VAL A 77 2.40 -9.25 14.09
C VAL A 77 2.21 -7.94 14.83
N ASP A 78 3.11 -7.00 14.57
CA ASP A 78 3.15 -5.68 15.17
C ASP A 78 2.61 -4.60 14.23
N ASP A 79 2.94 -4.73 12.94
CA ASP A 79 2.67 -3.74 11.90
C ASP A 79 2.01 -4.40 10.68
N VAL A 80 1.03 -3.74 10.07
CA VAL A 80 0.39 -4.19 8.82
C VAL A 80 0.51 -3.14 7.73
N TYR A 81 0.92 -3.55 6.53
CA TYR A 81 1.01 -2.73 5.33
C TYR A 81 0.10 -3.29 4.24
N ILE A 82 -0.90 -2.51 3.85
CA ILE A 82 -1.91 -2.90 2.86
C ILE A 82 -1.76 -2.06 1.61
N THR A 83 -1.23 -2.70 0.57
CA THR A 83 -1.03 -2.11 -0.75
C THR A 83 -1.92 -2.78 -1.81
N LEU A 84 -2.96 -3.48 -1.36
CA LEU A 84 -3.96 -4.09 -2.23
C LEU A 84 -4.74 -3.02 -2.98
N GLY A 85 -4.99 -3.29 -4.25
CA GLY A 85 -5.83 -2.46 -5.10
C GLY A 85 -5.85 -2.99 -6.51
N THR A 86 -6.96 -2.78 -7.19
CA THR A 86 -7.12 -3.01 -8.61
C THR A 86 -7.67 -1.76 -9.28
N THR A 87 -7.87 -1.81 -10.59
CA THR A 87 -8.60 -0.77 -11.32
C THR A 87 -9.94 -1.35 -11.75
N MET A 88 -10.96 -0.50 -11.94
CA MET A 88 -12.23 -0.95 -12.53
C MET A 88 -12.03 -1.70 -13.85
N ALA A 89 -11.04 -1.26 -14.64
CA ALA A 89 -10.64 -1.86 -15.89
C ALA A 89 -10.09 -3.30 -15.77
N VAL A 90 -9.36 -3.60 -14.69
CA VAL A 90 -8.78 -4.92 -14.42
C VAL A 90 -9.77 -5.81 -13.66
N ALA A 91 -10.54 -5.22 -12.74
CA ALA A 91 -11.60 -5.92 -12.01
C ALA A 91 -12.73 -6.40 -12.93
N GLY A 92 -13.07 -5.62 -13.96
CA GLY A 92 -14.14 -5.91 -14.91
C GLY A 92 -15.56 -5.63 -14.37
N SER A 93 -15.74 -5.54 -13.06
CA SER A 93 -17.03 -5.20 -12.43
C SER A 93 -16.86 -4.44 -11.11
N GLN A 94 -17.94 -3.78 -10.67
CA GLN A 94 -17.97 -3.08 -9.37
C GLN A 94 -17.84 -4.06 -8.19
N SER A 95 -18.46 -5.24 -8.27
CA SER A 95 -18.37 -6.26 -7.23
C SER A 95 -16.95 -6.81 -7.11
N ALA A 96 -16.30 -7.13 -8.23
CA ALA A 96 -14.91 -7.58 -8.24
C ALA A 96 -13.95 -6.50 -7.76
N PHE A 97 -14.20 -5.23 -8.10
CA PHE A 97 -13.43 -4.12 -7.58
C PHE A 97 -13.59 -4.02 -6.06
N ARG A 98 -14.82 -4.08 -5.54
CA ARG A 98 -15.10 -4.00 -4.11
C ARG A 98 -14.48 -5.15 -3.32
N ALA A 99 -14.52 -6.37 -3.88
CA ALA A 99 -13.88 -7.55 -3.28
C ALA A 99 -12.38 -7.33 -3.02
N VAL A 100 -11.68 -6.66 -3.94
CA VAL A 100 -10.24 -6.39 -3.81
C VAL A 100 -9.96 -5.11 -3.01
N ASP A 101 -10.58 -4.00 -3.41
CA ASP A 101 -10.24 -2.67 -2.91
C ASP A 101 -10.90 -2.35 -1.57
N TYR A 102 -11.88 -3.13 -1.12
CA TYR A 102 -12.55 -2.95 0.16
C TYR A 102 -12.54 -4.24 1.01
N ASP A 103 -13.11 -5.34 0.52
CA ASP A 103 -13.32 -6.53 1.36
C ASP A 103 -11.98 -7.16 1.76
N ALA A 104 -11.07 -7.40 0.81
CA ALA A 104 -9.74 -7.94 1.08
C ALA A 104 -8.87 -7.00 1.95
N VAL A 105 -9.00 -5.69 1.77
CA VAL A 105 -8.30 -4.68 2.59
C VAL A 105 -8.77 -4.77 4.04
N LEU A 106 -10.08 -4.76 4.27
CA LEU A 106 -10.67 -4.80 5.61
C LEU A 106 -10.45 -6.16 6.27
N ALA A 107 -10.52 -7.26 5.51
CA ALA A 107 -10.18 -8.60 6.00
C ALA A 107 -8.72 -8.65 6.48
N THR A 108 -7.78 -8.13 5.67
CA THR A 108 -6.35 -8.07 6.04
C THR A 108 -6.13 -7.26 7.31
N ALA A 109 -6.73 -6.07 7.39
CA ALA A 109 -6.57 -5.20 8.55
C ALA A 109 -7.13 -5.85 9.83
N ARG A 110 -8.31 -6.48 9.75
CA ARG A 110 -8.92 -7.19 10.88
C ARG A 110 -8.08 -8.39 11.33
N ALA A 111 -7.60 -9.20 10.38
CA ALA A 111 -6.77 -10.36 10.68
C ALA A 111 -5.45 -9.94 11.35
N ALA A 112 -4.81 -8.88 10.85
CA ALA A 112 -3.59 -8.34 11.46
C ALA A 112 -3.85 -7.76 12.86
N ARG A 113 -4.95 -7.01 13.04
CA ARG A 113 -5.32 -6.47 14.35
C ARG A 113 -5.59 -7.58 15.37
N ALA A 114 -6.28 -8.65 14.95
CA ALA A 114 -6.52 -9.82 15.79
C ALA A 114 -5.23 -10.56 16.16
N ALA A 115 -4.20 -10.50 15.30
CA ALA A 115 -2.88 -11.06 15.53
C ALA A 115 -1.92 -10.11 16.29
N GLY A 116 -2.41 -8.98 16.79
CA GLY A 116 -1.65 -8.08 17.66
C GLY A 116 -1.18 -6.78 17.02
N ALA A 117 -1.42 -6.56 15.71
CA ALA A 117 -0.88 -5.38 15.03
C ALA A 117 -1.42 -4.10 15.66
N THR A 118 -0.52 -3.21 16.07
CA THR A 118 -0.85 -1.90 16.64
C THR A 118 -0.76 -0.79 15.62
N ARG A 119 0.02 -0.97 14.53
CA ARG A 119 0.17 0.04 13.48
C ARG A 119 -0.28 -0.47 12.13
N CYS A 120 -0.96 0.38 11.38
CA CYS A 120 -1.49 0.07 10.06
C CYS A 120 -1.10 1.15 9.05
N GLY A 121 -0.44 0.75 7.96
CA GLY A 121 -0.24 1.56 6.77
C GLY A 121 -1.10 1.06 5.63
N VAL A 122 -1.90 1.93 5.00
CA VAL A 122 -2.73 1.58 3.84
C VAL A 122 -2.52 2.55 2.70
N VAL A 123 -2.54 2.05 1.46
CA VAL A 123 -2.54 2.87 0.25
C VAL A 123 -3.95 2.95 -0.32
N THR A 124 -4.50 4.16 -0.36
CA THR A 124 -5.79 4.45 -0.98
C THR A 124 -5.58 5.32 -2.22
N ALA A 125 -6.30 6.43 -2.36
CA ALA A 125 -6.21 7.32 -3.50
C ALA A 125 -6.60 8.74 -3.12
N MET A 126 -6.08 9.71 -3.87
CA MET A 126 -6.59 11.07 -3.81
C MET A 126 -8.08 11.11 -4.15
N GLY A 127 -8.85 11.89 -3.40
CA GLY A 127 -10.29 12.04 -3.61
C GLY A 127 -11.12 10.92 -2.98
N ALA A 128 -10.51 10.03 -2.19
CA ALA A 128 -11.22 9.08 -1.34
C ALA A 128 -12.20 9.81 -0.42
N ASP A 129 -13.49 9.53 -0.61
CA ASP A 129 -14.59 10.15 0.11
C ASP A 129 -15.78 9.17 0.14
N PRO A 130 -16.21 8.68 1.32
CA PRO A 130 -17.31 7.72 1.44
C PRO A 130 -18.66 8.26 0.94
N HIS A 131 -18.80 9.58 0.74
CA HIS A 131 -20.00 10.21 0.21
C HIS A 131 -19.90 10.52 -1.30
N SER A 132 -18.81 10.15 -1.95
CA SER A 132 -18.60 10.44 -3.37
C SER A 132 -19.65 9.77 -4.27
N ARG A 133 -20.10 10.50 -5.30
CA ARG A 133 -20.90 9.93 -6.38
C ARG A 133 -20.07 9.00 -7.29
N ILE A 134 -18.75 9.19 -7.33
CA ILE A 134 -17.82 8.38 -8.11
C ILE A 134 -17.53 7.08 -7.33
N PHE A 135 -17.89 5.94 -7.92
CA PHE A 135 -17.77 4.63 -7.28
C PHE A 135 -16.36 4.35 -6.74
N TYR A 136 -15.32 4.59 -7.53
CA TYR A 136 -13.93 4.38 -7.13
C TYR A 136 -13.57 5.18 -5.85
N ASN A 137 -13.84 6.49 -5.85
CA ASN A 137 -13.58 7.38 -4.71
C ASN A 137 -14.41 6.99 -3.49
N ARG A 138 -15.66 6.58 -3.71
CA ARG A 138 -16.56 6.10 -2.66
C ARG A 138 -15.99 4.88 -1.96
N VAL A 139 -15.64 3.84 -2.70
CA VAL A 139 -15.07 2.61 -2.13
C VAL A 139 -13.78 2.91 -1.36
N LYS A 140 -12.88 3.73 -1.91
CA LYS A 140 -11.66 4.13 -1.20
C LYS A 140 -11.95 4.91 0.08
N GLY A 141 -12.91 5.82 0.08
CA GLY A 141 -13.31 6.56 1.28
C GLY A 141 -14.01 5.68 2.32
N GLU A 142 -14.80 4.70 1.89
CA GLU A 142 -15.42 3.71 2.77
C GLU A 142 -14.37 2.87 3.50
N VAL A 143 -13.31 2.44 2.80
CA VAL A 143 -12.17 1.75 3.41
C VAL A 143 -11.54 2.60 4.51
N GLU A 144 -11.22 3.85 4.21
CA GLU A 144 -10.56 4.73 5.19
C GLU A 144 -11.42 4.96 6.43
N ARG A 145 -12.72 5.17 6.23
CA ARG A 145 -13.70 5.33 7.31
C ARG A 145 -13.75 4.08 8.19
N ASP A 146 -13.73 2.90 7.58
CA ASP A 146 -13.93 1.65 8.32
C ASP A 146 -12.64 1.15 8.98
N LEU A 147 -11.47 1.44 8.41
CA LEU A 147 -10.16 1.23 9.04
C LEU A 147 -9.98 2.06 10.31
N GLN A 148 -10.46 3.31 10.32
CA GLN A 148 -10.43 4.17 11.52
C GLN A 148 -11.18 3.56 12.71
N ARG A 149 -12.14 2.66 12.48
CA ARG A 149 -12.91 2.00 13.53
C ARG A 149 -12.26 0.72 14.06
N LEU A 150 -11.18 0.24 13.46
CA LEU A 150 -10.48 -0.99 13.89
C LEU A 150 -9.56 -0.77 15.09
N GLY A 151 -9.35 0.48 15.51
CA GLY A 151 -8.64 0.81 16.75
C GLY A 151 -7.14 0.50 16.72
N PHE A 152 -6.47 0.69 15.57
CA PHE A 152 -5.01 0.74 15.53
C PHE A 152 -4.51 1.94 16.35
N GLU A 153 -3.40 1.77 17.06
CA GLU A 153 -2.74 2.86 17.78
C GLU A 153 -2.22 3.91 16.81
N THR A 154 -1.64 3.47 15.69
CA THR A 154 -1.20 4.34 14.59
C THR A 154 -1.82 3.87 13.28
N LEU A 155 -2.59 4.73 12.63
CA LEU A 155 -3.15 4.47 11.30
C LEU A 155 -2.62 5.51 10.31
N VAL A 156 -1.87 5.06 9.31
CA VAL A 156 -1.33 5.88 8.23
C VAL A 156 -2.04 5.55 6.92
N ILE A 157 -2.63 6.57 6.30
CA ILE A 157 -3.37 6.47 5.05
C ILE A 157 -2.63 7.26 3.97
N ALA A 158 -2.05 6.58 2.99
CA ALA A 158 -1.43 7.22 1.84
C ALA A 158 -2.43 7.41 0.69
N ARG A 159 -2.68 8.66 0.30
CA ARG A 159 -3.56 9.05 -0.81
C ARG A 159 -2.76 9.58 -2.01
N PRO A 160 -2.16 8.70 -2.83
CA PRO A 160 -1.46 9.13 -4.04
C PRO A 160 -2.42 9.73 -5.08
N SER A 161 -1.92 10.70 -5.85
CA SER A 161 -2.64 11.39 -6.94
C SER A 161 -2.75 10.52 -8.18
N LEU A 162 -1.58 10.12 -8.69
CA LEU A 162 -1.33 9.24 -9.83
C LEU A 162 0.02 8.56 -9.53
N LEU A 163 0.22 7.31 -9.92
CA LEU A 163 1.51 6.63 -9.77
C LEU A 163 2.26 6.67 -11.11
N ILE A 164 3.48 7.23 -11.15
CA ILE A 164 4.42 7.09 -12.28
C ILE A 164 5.27 5.87 -11.99
N GLY A 165 5.32 4.96 -12.94
CA GLY A 165 6.04 3.71 -12.78
C GLY A 165 5.46 2.68 -13.72
N GLU A 166 5.85 2.81 -14.99
CA GLU A 166 6.17 1.65 -15.83
C GLU A 166 5.02 0.65 -16.03
N ARG A 167 4.02 1.04 -16.83
CA ARG A 167 3.01 0.11 -17.38
C ARG A 167 3.62 -1.06 -18.18
N HIS A 168 4.94 -1.02 -18.44
CA HIS A 168 5.74 -2.09 -19.02
C HIS A 168 6.02 -3.26 -18.04
N ALA A 169 6.11 -3.03 -16.73
CA ALA A 169 6.49 -4.06 -15.75
C ALA A 169 5.36 -5.07 -15.44
N LEU A 170 4.10 -4.73 -15.77
CA LEU A 170 2.91 -5.53 -15.42
C LEU A 170 2.38 -6.43 -16.54
N GLN A 171 3.05 -6.51 -17.70
CA GLN A 171 2.60 -7.28 -18.88
C GLN A 171 1.11 -7.09 -19.24
N GLN A 172 0.55 -5.91 -18.97
CA GLN A 172 -0.83 -5.60 -19.32
C GLN A 172 -0.90 -5.17 -20.78
N ALA A 173 -1.80 -5.79 -21.56
CA ALA A 173 -1.95 -5.53 -22.98
C ALA A 173 -2.17 -4.01 -23.24
N PRO A 174 -1.48 -3.43 -24.23
CA PRO A 174 -1.59 -2.00 -24.53
C PRO A 174 -3.01 -1.69 -25.03
N ARG A 175 -3.78 -0.94 -24.24
CA ARG A 175 -5.10 -0.47 -24.67
C ARG A 175 -4.90 0.73 -25.60
N ARG A 176 -5.24 0.56 -26.88
CA ARG A 176 -5.18 1.57 -27.96
C ARG A 176 -5.90 2.90 -27.66
N ALA A 177 -6.66 2.99 -26.57
CA ALA A 177 -7.38 4.20 -26.15
C ALA A 177 -6.59 5.10 -25.18
N GLU A 178 -5.41 4.69 -24.67
CA GLU A 178 -4.62 5.48 -23.70
C GLU A 178 -3.38 6.18 -24.28
N SER A 179 -3.05 5.95 -25.56
CA SER A 179 -1.86 6.54 -26.18
C SER A 179 -1.98 8.06 -26.34
N LEU A 180 -3.20 8.56 -26.56
CA LEU A 180 -3.44 9.99 -26.80
C LEU A 180 -3.38 10.81 -25.51
N SER A 181 -3.86 10.27 -24.37
CA SER A 181 -3.88 10.99 -23.10
C SER A 181 -2.49 11.10 -22.47
N LEU A 182 -1.70 10.02 -22.46
CA LEU A 182 -0.34 10.02 -21.91
C LEU A 182 0.61 10.99 -22.62
N THR A 183 0.51 11.08 -23.94
CA THR A 183 1.39 11.92 -24.76
C THR A 183 1.02 13.39 -24.61
N LEU A 184 -0.28 13.70 -24.50
CA LEU A 184 -0.79 15.05 -24.26
C LEU A 184 -0.49 15.53 -22.82
N PHE A 185 -0.57 14.64 -21.82
CA PHE A 185 -0.25 14.97 -20.42
C PHE A 185 1.25 15.23 -20.20
N ARG A 186 2.15 14.55 -20.93
CA ARG A 186 3.60 14.79 -20.84
C ARG A 186 4.02 16.17 -21.37
N TRP A 187 3.21 16.76 -22.26
CA TRP A 187 3.43 18.11 -22.77
C TRP A 187 2.89 19.22 -21.85
N LEU A 188 1.94 18.87 -20.96
CA LEU A 188 1.32 19.79 -19.99
C LEU A 188 1.94 19.72 -18.59
N ASP A 189 2.99 18.93 -18.39
CA ASP A 189 3.73 18.75 -17.12
C ASP A 189 4.13 20.05 -16.39
N PRO A 190 4.50 21.17 -17.07
CA PRO A 190 4.77 22.43 -16.37
C PRO A 190 3.51 23.16 -15.84
N ILE A 191 2.31 22.76 -16.24
CA ILE A 191 1.04 23.42 -15.92
C ILE A 191 0.21 22.60 -14.90
N VAL A 192 0.56 21.34 -14.65
CA VAL A 192 -0.14 20.47 -13.70
C VAL A 192 0.21 20.87 -12.25
N PRO A 193 -0.77 21.21 -11.39
CA PRO A 193 -0.53 21.57 -10.00
C PRO A 193 0.21 20.45 -9.27
N ALA A 194 1.12 20.80 -8.35
CA ALA A 194 2.00 19.83 -7.65
C ALA A 194 1.25 18.66 -6.98
N ASN A 195 -0.01 18.85 -6.64
CA ASN A 195 -0.88 17.82 -6.05
C ASN A 195 -1.28 16.73 -7.06
N TYR A 196 -1.27 17.00 -8.36
CA TYR A 196 -1.69 16.06 -9.42
C TYR A 196 -0.52 15.42 -10.18
N ARG A 197 0.72 15.77 -9.84
CA ARG A 197 1.90 15.12 -10.43
C ARG A 197 1.96 13.67 -9.99
N ALA A 198 2.21 12.82 -10.96
CA ALA A 198 2.25 11.40 -10.72
C ALA A 198 3.56 11.03 -9.96
N ARG A 199 3.54 9.99 -9.12
CA ARG A 199 4.58 9.69 -8.12
C ARG A 199 5.20 8.29 -8.30
N PRO A 200 6.52 8.13 -8.18
CA PRO A 200 7.15 6.83 -8.10
C PRO A 200 6.53 5.98 -6.98
N GLY A 201 6.17 4.73 -7.27
CA GLY A 201 5.64 3.82 -6.24
C GLY A 201 6.61 3.61 -5.08
N ALA A 202 7.92 3.75 -5.33
CA ALA A 202 8.96 3.70 -4.31
C ALA A 202 8.92 4.87 -3.32
N ASP A 203 8.52 6.07 -3.76
CA ASP A 203 8.42 7.24 -2.87
C ASP A 203 7.22 7.08 -1.93
N VAL A 204 6.08 6.63 -2.46
CA VAL A 204 4.89 6.31 -1.66
C VAL A 204 5.21 5.22 -0.64
N ALA A 205 5.91 4.16 -1.06
CA ALA A 205 6.32 3.08 -0.17
C ALA A 205 7.22 3.57 0.98
N ARG A 206 8.28 4.32 0.67
CA ARG A 206 9.20 4.85 1.69
C ARG A 206 8.50 5.80 2.65
N ALA A 207 7.68 6.71 2.14
CA ALA A 207 6.91 7.63 2.98
C ALA A 207 5.94 6.87 3.89
N LEU A 208 5.25 5.86 3.38
CA LEU A 208 4.33 5.01 4.16
C LEU A 208 5.07 4.23 5.25
N VAL A 209 6.16 3.54 4.90
CA VAL A 209 6.95 2.74 5.86
C VAL A 209 7.51 3.63 6.96
N HIS A 210 8.14 4.75 6.59
CA HIS A 210 8.67 5.72 7.54
C HIS A 210 7.57 6.23 8.47
N ALA A 211 6.44 6.70 7.92
CA ALA A 211 5.35 7.24 8.72
C ALA A 211 4.77 6.23 9.71
N VAL A 212 4.59 4.96 9.29
CA VAL A 212 4.12 3.89 10.20
C VAL A 212 5.12 3.64 11.34
N GLN A 213 6.41 3.76 11.05
CA GLN A 213 7.45 3.44 12.03
C GLN A 213 7.78 4.59 12.99
N SER A 214 7.67 5.85 12.54
CA SER A 214 8.16 7.03 13.28
C SER A 214 7.08 7.97 13.80
N LEU A 215 5.86 7.97 13.25
CA LEU A 215 4.81 8.86 13.71
C LEU A 215 4.21 8.39 15.04
N PRO A 216 3.80 9.34 15.92
CA PRO A 216 3.13 8.99 17.17
C PRO A 216 1.76 8.36 16.92
N ALA A 217 1.16 7.80 17.98
CA ALA A 217 -0.19 7.27 17.95
C ALA A 217 -1.19 8.30 17.38
N GLY A 218 -2.13 7.82 16.56
CA GLY A 218 -3.14 8.63 15.91
C GLY A 218 -3.37 8.29 14.43
N LEU A 219 -4.27 9.05 13.81
CA LEU A 219 -4.58 8.99 12.38
C LEU A 219 -3.71 9.98 11.61
N HIS A 220 -3.00 9.50 10.60
CA HIS A 220 -2.13 10.29 9.74
C HIS A 220 -2.51 10.07 8.27
N VAL A 221 -2.78 11.15 7.54
CA VAL A 221 -3.11 11.09 6.10
C VAL A 221 -2.00 11.72 5.29
N LEU A 222 -1.31 10.92 4.49
CA LEU A 222 -0.23 11.36 3.61
C LEU A 222 -0.77 11.66 2.21
N SER A 223 -0.60 12.88 1.73
CA SER A 223 -0.98 13.29 0.38
C SER A 223 -0.03 14.34 -0.20
N GLY A 224 -0.04 14.52 -1.52
CA GLY A 224 0.72 15.58 -2.20
C GLY A 224 2.23 15.51 -1.93
N ARG A 225 2.77 16.49 -1.20
CA ARG A 225 4.21 16.57 -0.84
C ARG A 225 4.60 15.64 0.31
N ALA A 226 3.66 15.24 1.17
CA ALA A 226 3.95 14.33 2.30
C ALA A 226 4.28 12.89 1.84
N LEU A 227 4.08 12.58 0.55
CA LEU A 227 4.50 11.33 -0.08
C LEU A 227 5.90 11.41 -0.71
N GLN A 228 6.63 12.52 -0.49
CA GLN A 228 8.02 12.65 -0.92
C GLN A 228 8.96 12.07 0.13
N PRO A 229 10.09 11.47 -0.27
CA PRO A 229 11.17 11.19 0.69
C PRO A 229 11.58 12.50 1.37
N MET A 230 11.79 12.44 2.69
CA MET A 230 12.48 13.52 3.39
C MET A 230 13.90 13.57 2.82
N GLY A 231 14.26 14.71 2.24
CA GLY A 231 15.56 14.95 1.62
C GLY A 231 16.69 14.99 2.63
#